data_AF-A0AAU3JGP9-F1
#
_entry.id   AF-A0AAU3JGP9-F1
#
_cell.length_a   1.000
_cell.length_b   1.000
_cell.length_c   1.000
_cell.angle_alpha   90.00
_cell.angle_beta   90.00
_cell.angle_gamma   90.00
#
_symmetry.space_group_name_H-M   'P 1'
#
loop_
_entity.id
_entity.type
_entity.pdbx_description
1 polymer ?
#
loop_
_entity_poly.entity_id
_entity_poly.type
_entity_poly.pdbx_seq_one_letter_code
_entity_poly.pdbx_strand_id
1 'polypeptide(L)'
;MMAMIADALLAVGALRERQRTTSGESDDALAMVPVSPRELLALLRVFVLSRPRQDADPAHALHWSRWRRQHQQRAADCHRRWNNVTAAAVT
;
A
#
# COMPACT_ATOMS: atom_id res chain seq x y z
N MET A 1 14.17 -14.42 -2.01
CA MET A 1 12.84 -13.86 -1.71
C MET A 1 12.44 -14.09 -0.25
N MET A 2 12.40 -15.33 0.26
CA MET A 2 12.04 -15.61 1.66
C MET A 2 13.00 -15.00 2.69
N ALA A 3 14.31 -14.97 2.41
CA ALA A 3 15.31 -14.38 3.31
C ALA A 3 15.08 -12.87 3.55
N MET A 4 14.66 -12.11 2.53
CA MET A 4 14.38 -10.68 2.68
C MET A 4 13.11 -10.40 3.48
N ILE A 5 12.08 -11.25 3.34
CA ILE A 5 10.85 -11.13 4.13
C ILE A 5 11.15 -11.45 5.60
N ALA A 6 11.95 -12.48 5.86
CA ALA A 6 12.40 -12.82 7.21
C ALA A 6 13.20 -11.68 7.84
N ASP A 7 14.13 -11.09 7.08
CA ASP A 7 14.95 -9.97 7.54
C ASP A 7 14.10 -8.71 7.85
N ALA A 8 13.14 -8.39 7.00
CA ALA A 8 12.20 -7.29 7.24
C ALA A 8 11.32 -7.52 8.48
N LEU A 9 10.83 -8.74 8.70
CA LEU A 9 10.05 -9.08 9.89
C LEU A 9 10.91 -9.02 11.16
N LEU A 10 12.16 -9.49 11.10
CA LEU A 10 13.12 -9.41 12.21
C LEU A 10 13.48 -7.95 12.53
N ALA A 11 13.72 -7.11 11.52
CA ALA A 11 13.99 -5.69 11.70
C ALA A 11 12.81 -4.94 12.35
N VAL A 12 11.58 -5.24 11.92
CA VAL A 12 10.36 -4.66 12.54
C VAL A 12 10.17 -5.15 13.97
N GLY A 13 10.44 -6.43 14.24
CA GLY A 13 10.40 -6.99 15.59
C GLY A 13 11.43 -6.34 16.52
N ALA A 14 12.67 -6.22 16.07
CA ALA A 14 13.76 -5.58 16.80
C ALA A 14 13.49 -4.09 17.07
N LEU A 15 12.93 -3.36 16.09
CA LEU A 15 12.55 -1.96 16.26
C LEU A 15 11.45 -1.79 17.30
N ARG A 16 10.41 -2.64 17.27
CA ARG A 16 9.34 -2.62 18.27
C ARG A 16 9.84 -2.93 19.67
N GLU A 17 10.76 -3.87 19.78
CA GLU A 17 11.37 -4.20 21.07
C GLU A 17 12.22 -3.05 21.60
N ARG A 18 13.05 -2.45 20.73
CA ARG A 18 13.86 -1.27 21.07
C ARG A 18 12.98 -0.10 21.53
N GLN A 19 11.85 0.15 20.88
CA GLN A 19 10.91 1.21 21.28
C GLN A 19 10.29 0.96 22.67
N ARG A 20 10.04 -0.30 23.03
CA ARG A 20 9.56 -0.65 24.38
C ARG A 20 10.65 -0.45 25.42
N THR A 21 11.90 -0.80 25.10
CA THR A 21 13.03 -0.69 26.04
C THR A 21 13.53 0.75 26.19
N THR A 22 13.53 1.55 25.12
CA THR A 22 14.06 2.93 25.10
C THR A 22 13.09 3.95 25.72
N SER A 23 11.89 3.54 26.16
CA SER A 23 10.99 4.42 26.91
C SER A 23 11.55 4.87 28.28
N GLY A 24 12.73 4.37 28.68
CA GLY A 24 13.40 4.70 29.94
C GLY A 24 14.82 5.28 29.83
N GLU A 25 15.40 5.48 28.64
CA GLU A 25 16.81 5.91 28.52
C GLU A 25 16.94 7.07 27.53
N SER A 26 17.33 8.22 28.06
CA SER A 26 17.58 9.48 27.36
C SER A 26 18.69 9.32 26.32
N ASP A 27 18.36 9.43 25.03
CA ASP A 27 19.32 9.29 23.93
C ASP A 27 19.30 10.56 23.05
N ASP A 28 20.13 11.52 23.43
CA ASP A 28 20.43 12.77 22.70
C ASP A 28 21.42 12.53 21.55
N ALA A 29 21.69 11.27 21.17
CA ALA A 29 22.68 10.92 20.16
C ALA A 29 22.08 10.67 18.77
N LEU A 30 21.23 11.62 18.29
CA LEU A 30 20.56 11.72 16.98
C LEU A 30 19.04 11.49 17.08
N ALA A 31 18.32 12.53 17.49
CA ALA A 31 16.85 12.55 17.48
C ALA A 31 16.28 12.59 16.05
N MET A 32 16.48 11.50 15.30
CA MET A 32 15.79 11.29 14.03
C MET A 32 14.36 10.82 14.31
N VAL A 33 13.41 11.44 13.61
CA VAL A 33 12.01 11.01 13.65
C VAL A 33 11.95 9.55 13.16
N PRO A 34 11.20 8.67 13.86
CA PRO A 34 11.01 7.31 13.41
C PRO A 34 10.45 7.27 11.98
N VAL A 35 10.99 6.37 11.15
CA VAL A 35 10.54 6.18 9.76
C VAL A 35 9.05 5.92 9.73
N SER A 36 8.32 6.76 8.98
CA SER A 36 6.87 6.59 8.86
C SER A 36 6.53 5.33 8.03
N PRO A 37 5.37 4.70 8.22
CA PRO A 37 4.95 3.57 7.38
C PRO A 37 4.95 3.90 5.87
N ARG A 38 4.63 5.15 5.52
CA ARG A 38 4.65 5.62 4.13
C ARG A 38 6.07 5.69 3.57
N GLU A 39 7.01 6.17 4.37
CA GLU A 39 8.42 6.25 4.00
C GLU A 39 9.04 4.86 3.89
N LEU A 40 8.75 3.96 4.82
CA LEU A 40 9.14 2.55 4.72
C LEU A 40 8.63 1.92 3.42
N LEU A 41 7.36 2.15 3.06
CA LEU A 41 6.79 1.65 1.81
C LEU A 41 7.48 2.24 0.57
N ALA A 42 7.86 3.52 0.62
CA ALA A 42 8.60 4.16 -0.47
C ALA A 42 10.00 3.53 -0.63
N LEU A 43 10.73 3.34 0.47
CA LEU A 43 12.03 2.69 0.48
C LEU A 43 11.93 1.24 -0.04
N LEU A 44 10.92 0.49 0.41
CA LEU A 44 10.66 -0.86 -0.10
C LEU A 44 10.39 -0.85 -1.61
N ARG A 45 9.61 0.11 -2.13
CA ARG A 45 9.33 0.24 -3.57
C ARG A 45 10.56 0.54 -4.41
N VAL A 46 11.49 1.32 -3.87
CA VAL A 46 12.72 1.73 -4.59
C VAL A 46 13.75 0.61 -4.60
N PHE A 47 13.96 -0.04 -3.45
CA PHE A 47 15.11 -0.93 -3.27
C PHE A 47 14.77 -2.42 -3.30
N VAL A 48 13.55 -2.81 -2.93
CA VAL A 48 13.20 -4.22 -2.66
C VAL A 48 12.18 -4.75 -3.65
N LEU A 49 11.12 -3.99 -3.89
CA LEU A 49 10.07 -4.38 -4.81
C LEU A 49 10.59 -4.15 -6.23
N SER A 50 10.72 -5.23 -6.99
CA SER A 50 10.98 -5.12 -8.42
C SER A 50 9.94 -4.19 -9.04
N ARG A 51 10.41 -3.22 -9.85
CA ARG A 51 9.52 -2.36 -10.65
C ARG A 51 8.44 -3.26 -11.27
N PRO A 52 7.14 -2.94 -11.10
CA PRO A 52 6.09 -3.86 -11.50
C PRO A 52 6.33 -4.32 -12.94
N ARG A 53 6.66 -5.61 -13.09
CA ARG A 53 6.91 -6.22 -14.42
C ARG A 53 5.70 -6.09 -15.35
N GLN A 54 4.54 -5.81 -14.76
CA GLN A 54 3.26 -5.59 -15.42
C GLN A 54 3.28 -4.40 -16.39
N ASP A 55 4.15 -3.41 -16.17
CA ASP A 55 4.33 -2.25 -17.06
C ASP A 55 5.50 -2.42 -18.05
N ALA A 56 6.24 -3.55 -17.98
CA ALA A 56 7.32 -3.83 -18.91
C ALA A 56 6.82 -4.36 -20.27
N ASP A 57 5.58 -4.89 -20.30
CA ASP A 57 4.89 -5.29 -21.52
C ASP A 57 3.72 -4.32 -21.80
N PRO A 58 3.81 -3.49 -22.87
CA PRO A 58 2.74 -2.57 -23.25
C PRO A 58 1.37 -3.24 -23.45
N ALA A 59 1.33 -4.49 -23.93
CA ALA A 59 0.07 -5.20 -24.14
C ALA A 59 -0.61 -5.54 -22.81
N HIS A 60 0.17 -5.92 -21.80
CA HIS A 60 -0.30 -6.19 -20.45
C HIS A 60 -0.86 -4.92 -19.78
N ALA A 61 -0.13 -3.80 -19.87
CA ALA A 61 -0.57 -2.51 -19.33
C ALA A 61 -1.89 -2.04 -19.98
N LEU A 62 -2.01 -2.16 -21.31
CA LEU A 62 -3.24 -1.81 -22.03
C LEU A 62 -4.41 -2.72 -21.66
N HIS A 63 -4.17 -4.03 -21.53
CA HIS A 63 -5.18 -4.99 -21.11
C HIS A 63 -5.76 -4.64 -19.74
N TRP A 64 -4.90 -4.42 -18.74
CA TRP A 64 -5.34 -4.06 -17.38
C TRP A 64 -6.00 -2.69 -17.30
N SER A 65 -5.50 -1.73 -18.08
CA SER A 65 -6.14 -0.41 -18.20
C SER A 65 -7.57 -0.53 -18.74
N ARG A 66 -7.78 -1.38 -19.76
CA ARG A 66 -9.11 -1.64 -20.32
C ARG A 66 -10.01 -2.35 -19.31
N TRP A 67 -9.51 -3.40 -18.66
CA TRP A 67 -10.25 -4.14 -17.63
C TRP A 67 -10.72 -3.21 -16.50
N ARG A 68 -9.81 -2.37 -15.98
CA ARG A 68 -10.12 -1.43 -14.90
C ARG A 68 -11.20 -0.44 -15.30
N ARG A 69 -11.09 0.15 -16.50
CA ARG A 69 -12.08 1.11 -17.00
C ARG A 69 -13.46 0.47 -17.19
N GLN A 70 -13.51 -0.75 -17.72
CA GLN A 70 -14.77 -1.50 -17.84
C GLN A 70 -15.38 -1.78 -16.47
N HIS A 71 -14.57 -2.18 -15.50
CA HIS A 71 -15.04 -2.46 -14.15
C HIS A 71 -15.56 -1.19 -13.46
N GLN A 72 -14.85 -0.07 -13.58
CA GLN A 72 -15.29 1.22 -13.04
C GLN A 72 -16.60 1.69 -13.66
N GLN A 73 -16.78 1.54 -14.97
CA GLN A 73 -18.05 1.83 -15.63
C GLN A 73 -19.19 0.98 -15.07
N ARG A 74 -18.97 -0.34 -14.94
CA ARG A 74 -19.97 -1.24 -14.33
C ARG A 74 -20.32 -0.84 -12.90
N ALA A 75 -19.32 -0.50 -12.09
CA ALA A 75 -19.56 -0.05 -10.72
C ALA A 75 -20.39 1.24 -10.69
N ALA A 76 -20.08 2.21 -11.56
CA ALA A 76 -20.83 3.45 -11.70
C ALA A 76 -22.27 3.20 -12.16
N ASP A 77 -22.49 2.29 -13.10
CA ASP A 77 -23.84 1.89 -13.55
C ASP A 77 -24.65 1.26 -12.41
N CYS A 78 -24.04 0.36 -11.63
CA CYS A 78 -24.69 -0.23 -10.47
C CYS A 78 -25.09 0.84 -9.44
N HIS A 79 -24.21 1.80 -9.16
CA HIS A 79 -24.50 2.89 -8.24
C HIS A 79 -25.63 3.79 -8.76
N ARG A 80 -25.61 4.15 -10.05
CA ARG A 80 -26.69 4.91 -10.68
C ARG A 80 -28.02 4.19 -10.59
N ARG A 81 -28.04 2.88 -10.90
CA ARG A 81 -29.26 2.07 -10.85
C ARG A 81 -29.82 2.01 -9.44
N TRP A 82 -28.96 1.80 -8.44
CA TRP A 82 -29.36 1.83 -7.04
C TRP A 82 -29.99 3.18 -6.66
N ASN A 83 -29.29 4.29 -6.95
CA ASN A 83 -29.79 5.63 -6.64
C ASN A 83 -31.15 5.91 -7.28
N ASN A 84 -31.37 5.48 -8.52
CA ASN A 84 -32.65 5.66 -9.21
C ASN A 84 -33.78 4.88 -8.52
N VAL A 85 -33.52 3.63 -8.09
CA VAL A 85 -34.48 2.83 -7.34
C VAL A 85 -34.81 3.49 -6.01
N THR A 86 -33.79 3.95 -5.28
CA THR A 86 -33.98 4.64 -4.00
C THR A 86 -34.76 5.94 -4.19
N ALA A 87 -34.48 6.74 -5.21
CA ALA A 87 -35.20 7.98 -5.48
C ALA A 87 -36.69 7.72 -5.79
N ALA A 88 -36.99 6.71 -6.62
CA ALA A 88 -38.36 6.33 -6.95
C ALA A 88 -39.16 5.79 -5.75
N ALA A 89 -38.49 5.21 -4.75
CA ALA A 89 -39.14 4.72 -3.53
C ALA A 89 -39.42 5.83 -2.49
N VAL A 90 -38.78 6.99 -2.64
CA VAL A 90 -38.92 8.15 -1.74
C VAL A 90 -39.89 9.21 -2.28
N THR A 91 -40.26 9.11 -3.57
CA THR A 91 -41.23 10.01 -4.23
C THR A 91 -42.62 9.41 -4.20
#